data_AF-A0A1I8NMY9-F1
#
_entry.id   AF-A0A1I8NMY9-F1
#
_cell.length_a   1.000
_cell.length_b   1.000
_cell.length_c   1.000
_cell.angle_alpha   90.00
_cell.angle_beta   90.00
_cell.angle_gamma   90.00
#
_symmetry.space_group_name_H-M   'P 1'
#
loop_
_entity.id
_entity.type
_entity.pdbx_description
1 polymer ?
#
loop_
_entity_poly.entity_id
_entity_poly.type
_entity_poly.pdbx_seq_one_letter_code
_entity_poly.pdbx_strand_id
1 'polypeptide(L)'
;MSSSRKPPRLQSWSQLCLLSLTLILLLCIEANEAAVHSVLTYKNTSTQLGQLVTSSTLVWETYDAKNSNQLQYAVEGGKYISAEEHYPIYVCRVTIEGVNTIGHTEKIQQAHLCVAAHYKNKKYDHFDVLINKGHLGKVSWKHWRKFNLGIPVGAIRIGEVSYIARHKSPQPEGEHLQGADYNLGRLDPDGLGKIKAMVGEGEKDYDDGEVLVETEPFRYELKDIQLKNLQLEITDNVTELASGILANRDDKYILVETVLSYNYDYVQYWGSHEGVARGLPTKVFEKDSSSPAEINWGLKYTEKRLETKSVQTKLWPGTAINVTLKGNYVRLDAPYTAKLYAFYAGSEDSVSRKISAEVRKFYLKDVKLEFSAVYWFENGTFVPTTTTTSTTSTTTHATTTTGNPTPIHEPPVVLMKDMGDSNSAPGSMLDAPASNEIPQDKPDNLAEHHQKPAVAGVGLPHNAGSAITLAQTAILCCCLFTTLVSLFI
;
A
#
# COMPACT_ATOMS: atom_id res chain seq x y z
N MET A 1 32.02 13.35 -78.16
CA MET A 1 31.31 13.75 -76.93
C MET A 1 31.24 12.53 -76.02
N SER A 2 32.11 12.50 -75.01
CA SER A 2 32.28 11.39 -74.06
C SER A 2 31.53 11.75 -72.76
N SER A 3 30.61 10.89 -72.33
CA SER A 3 29.89 10.99 -71.06
C SER A 3 30.26 9.78 -70.21
N SER A 4 31.13 9.98 -69.21
CA SER A 4 31.46 8.96 -68.23
C SER A 4 30.49 9.08 -67.04
N ARG A 5 29.71 8.02 -66.80
CA ARG A 5 28.93 7.86 -65.57
C ARG A 5 29.79 7.11 -64.56
N LYS A 6 30.07 7.76 -63.42
CA LYS A 6 30.71 7.12 -62.26
C LYS A 6 29.71 6.19 -61.55
N PRO A 7 30.12 5.00 -61.08
CA PRO A 7 29.27 4.13 -60.27
C PRO A 7 29.11 4.69 -58.84
N PRO A 8 28.01 4.35 -58.14
CA PRO A 8 27.75 4.81 -56.78
C PRO A 8 28.76 4.22 -55.79
N ARG A 9 29.23 5.05 -54.86
CA ARG A 9 30.10 4.66 -53.75
C ARG A 9 29.37 3.64 -52.86
N LEU A 10 29.91 2.43 -52.78
CA LEU A 10 29.60 1.46 -51.74
C LEU A 10 29.86 2.10 -50.37
N GLN A 11 28.78 2.49 -49.70
CA GLN A 11 28.78 2.93 -48.32
C GLN A 11 29.20 1.72 -47.46
N SER A 12 30.31 1.85 -46.75
CA SER A 12 31.06 0.70 -46.25
C SER A 12 30.27 -0.09 -45.21
N TRP A 13 30.08 -1.38 -45.49
CA TRP A 13 29.59 -2.40 -44.55
C TRP A 13 30.26 -2.34 -43.16
N SER A 14 31.48 -1.81 -43.08
CA SER A 14 32.18 -1.62 -41.81
C SER A 14 31.46 -0.70 -40.83
N GLN A 15 30.71 0.31 -41.31
CA GLN A 15 29.99 1.23 -40.42
C GLN A 15 28.75 0.59 -39.80
N LEU A 16 28.07 -0.31 -40.52
CA LEU A 16 26.93 -1.06 -40.01
C LEU A 16 27.37 -2.11 -38.96
N CYS A 17 28.49 -2.80 -39.19
CA CYS A 17 29.04 -3.74 -38.20
C CYS A 17 29.50 -3.04 -36.92
N LEU A 18 30.11 -1.86 -37.02
CA LEU A 18 30.54 -1.09 -35.85
C LEU A 18 29.35 -0.59 -35.01
N LEU A 19 28.27 -0.13 -35.65
CA LEU A 19 27.03 0.28 -34.96
C LEU A 19 26.30 -0.92 -34.32
N SER A 20 26.30 -2.08 -34.97
CA SER A 20 25.75 -3.31 -34.40
C SER A 20 26.53 -3.76 -33.17
N LEU A 21 27.87 -3.71 -33.22
CA LEU A 21 28.72 -4.13 -32.12
C LEU A 21 28.58 -3.20 -30.91
N THR A 22 28.48 -1.88 -31.13
CA THR A 22 28.26 -0.92 -30.04
C THR A 22 26.86 -1.03 -29.43
N LEU A 23 25.82 -1.33 -30.22
CA LEU A 23 24.49 -1.59 -29.69
C LEU A 23 24.44 -2.88 -28.84
N ILE A 24 25.13 -3.95 -29.26
CA ILE A 24 25.29 -5.18 -28.46
C ILE A 24 26.07 -4.89 -27.18
N LEU A 25 27.15 -4.10 -27.25
CA LEU A 25 27.93 -3.74 -26.06
C LEU A 25 27.12 -2.87 -25.09
N LEU A 26 26.27 -1.96 -25.58
CA LEU A 26 25.36 -1.15 -24.76
C LEU A 26 24.23 -1.98 -24.13
N LEU A 27 23.79 -3.05 -24.79
CA LEU A 27 22.80 -4.00 -24.24
C LEU A 27 23.42 -4.97 -23.22
N CYS A 28 24.76 -5.15 -23.22
CA CYS A 28 25.49 -5.93 -22.22
C CYS A 28 25.91 -5.12 -20.99
N ILE A 29 25.67 -3.80 -20.97
CA ILE A 29 25.72 -3.02 -19.74
C ILE A 29 24.38 -3.23 -19.03
N GLU A 30 24.16 -4.45 -18.54
CA GLU A 30 23.17 -4.62 -17.49
C GLU A 30 23.70 -3.84 -16.28
N ALA A 31 22.93 -2.86 -15.84
CA ALA A 31 23.12 -2.33 -14.50
C ALA A 31 23.03 -3.56 -13.57
N ASN A 32 24.10 -3.84 -12.84
CA ASN A 32 24.09 -4.82 -11.74
C ASN A 32 23.15 -4.28 -10.65
N GLU A 33 21.86 -4.27 -10.91
CA GLU A 33 20.87 -4.23 -9.85
C GLU A 33 20.83 -5.63 -9.26
N ALA A 34 20.90 -5.71 -7.93
CA ALA A 34 20.83 -6.97 -7.23
C ALA A 34 19.54 -7.70 -7.64
N ALA A 35 19.67 -8.97 -8.08
CA ALA A 35 18.52 -9.75 -8.46
C ALA A 35 17.63 -10.01 -7.23
N VAL A 36 16.33 -9.78 -7.39
CA VAL A 36 15.34 -9.89 -6.31
C VAL A 36 14.44 -11.09 -6.60
N HIS A 37 14.43 -12.08 -5.69
CA HIS A 37 13.61 -13.29 -5.81
C HIS A 37 12.61 -13.42 -4.67
N SER A 38 11.37 -13.78 -5.00
CA SER A 38 10.29 -13.90 -4.02
C SER A 38 10.54 -14.99 -2.97
N VAL A 39 10.10 -14.76 -1.74
CA VAL A 39 10.13 -15.74 -0.65
C VAL A 39 8.79 -16.46 -0.56
N LEU A 40 8.81 -17.78 -0.34
CA LEU A 40 7.62 -18.58 -0.12
C LEU A 40 7.47 -18.88 1.38
N THR A 41 6.26 -18.71 1.89
CA THR A 41 5.85 -19.02 3.25
C THR A 41 4.76 -20.07 3.24
N TYR A 42 4.71 -20.85 4.31
CA TYR A 42 3.68 -21.87 4.51
C TYR A 42 2.56 -21.31 5.37
N LYS A 43 1.32 -21.28 4.88
CA LYS A 43 0.16 -20.82 5.66
C LYS A 43 -0.72 -22.02 6.01
N ASN A 44 -1.09 -22.15 7.28
CA ASN A 44 -1.98 -23.22 7.74
C ASN A 44 -2.97 -22.69 8.77
N THR A 45 -4.25 -22.66 8.40
CA THR A 45 -5.36 -22.49 9.35
C THR A 45 -6.69 -23.16 9.00
N SER A 46 -6.94 -23.70 7.79
CA SER A 46 -8.14 -24.56 7.56
C SER A 46 -8.12 -25.47 6.32
N THR A 47 -7.07 -25.46 5.50
CA THR A 47 -7.00 -26.24 4.26
C THR A 47 -6.02 -27.39 4.43
N GLN A 48 -6.49 -28.63 4.26
CA GLN A 48 -5.72 -29.89 4.30
C GLN A 48 -4.55 -29.99 3.29
N LEU A 49 -4.14 -28.90 2.64
CA LEU A 49 -3.24 -28.89 1.48
C LEU A 49 -1.93 -28.12 1.67
N GLY A 50 -1.72 -27.42 2.81
CA GLY A 50 -0.42 -26.81 3.08
C GLY A 50 0.05 -25.84 1.99
N GLN A 51 -0.85 -24.99 1.48
CA GLN A 51 -0.59 -24.13 0.34
C GLN A 51 0.52 -23.11 0.65
N LEU A 52 1.43 -22.95 -0.31
CA LEU A 52 2.49 -21.95 -0.28
C LEU A 52 1.96 -20.59 -0.68
N VAL A 53 2.32 -19.58 0.09
CA VAL A 53 1.99 -18.19 -0.14
C VAL A 53 3.28 -17.43 -0.37
N THR A 54 3.30 -16.53 -1.34
CA THR A 54 4.45 -15.66 -1.55
C THR A 54 4.43 -14.53 -0.53
N SER A 55 5.53 -14.34 0.20
CA SER A 55 5.70 -13.20 1.09
C SER A 55 5.78 -11.90 0.30
N SER A 56 5.08 -10.87 0.78
CA SER A 56 5.23 -9.50 0.29
C SER A 56 6.27 -8.69 1.08
N THR A 57 6.78 -9.22 2.19
CA THR A 57 7.71 -8.52 3.09
C THR A 57 9.12 -9.08 3.08
N LEU A 58 9.28 -10.36 2.72
CA LEU A 58 10.56 -11.02 2.65
C LEU A 58 10.96 -11.29 1.21
N VAL A 59 12.25 -11.10 0.93
CA VAL A 59 12.80 -11.35 -0.39
C VAL A 59 14.22 -11.89 -0.30
N TRP A 60 14.61 -12.69 -1.28
CA TRP A 60 16.01 -13.04 -1.49
C TRP A 60 16.64 -12.00 -2.39
N GLU A 61 17.76 -11.44 -1.96
CA GLU A 61 18.50 -10.44 -2.71
C GLU A 61 19.95 -10.87 -2.85
N THR A 62 20.49 -10.83 -4.07
CA THR A 62 21.89 -11.18 -4.31
C THR A 62 22.82 -10.22 -3.57
N TYR A 63 23.77 -10.79 -2.82
CA TYR A 63 24.69 -10.02 -1.99
C TYR A 63 25.62 -9.16 -2.85
N ASP A 64 25.70 -7.87 -2.51
CA ASP A 64 26.68 -6.95 -3.08
C ASP A 64 27.52 -6.31 -1.96
N ALA A 65 28.81 -6.64 -1.94
CA ALA A 65 29.77 -6.09 -0.98
C ALA A 65 29.90 -4.55 -1.07
N LYS A 66 29.53 -3.92 -2.18
CA LYS A 66 29.54 -2.47 -2.33
C LYS A 66 28.37 -1.80 -1.62
N ASN A 67 27.28 -2.52 -1.38
CA ASN A 67 26.08 -1.99 -0.75
C ASN A 67 26.09 -2.27 0.76
N SER A 68 26.69 -1.35 1.53
CA SER A 68 26.77 -1.46 2.99
C SER A 68 25.40 -1.52 3.69
N ASN A 69 24.36 -0.98 3.07
CA ASN A 69 23.04 -0.87 3.66
C ASN A 69 22.18 -2.12 3.44
N GLN A 70 22.58 -3.02 2.53
CA GLN A 70 21.83 -4.22 2.22
C GLN A 70 21.60 -5.09 3.48
N LEU A 71 22.63 -5.24 4.30
CA LEU A 71 22.58 -6.07 5.50
C LEU A 71 21.81 -5.43 6.66
N GLN A 72 21.47 -4.14 6.60
CA GLN A 72 20.68 -3.48 7.66
C GLN A 72 19.29 -4.10 7.81
N TYR A 73 18.75 -4.66 6.72
CA TYR A 73 17.43 -5.29 6.69
C TYR A 73 17.51 -6.81 6.57
N ALA A 74 18.71 -7.39 6.68
CA ALA A 74 18.89 -8.83 6.57
C ALA A 74 18.34 -9.56 7.79
N VAL A 75 17.77 -10.75 7.56
CA VAL A 75 17.19 -11.56 8.63
C VAL A 75 18.30 -12.22 9.44
N GLU A 76 18.33 -11.92 10.74
CA GLU A 76 19.29 -12.48 11.68
C GLU A 76 19.06 -13.99 11.90
N GLY A 77 20.10 -14.76 11.61
CA GLY A 77 20.22 -16.20 11.86
C GLY A 77 20.62 -16.54 13.30
N GLY A 78 21.36 -15.65 13.95
CA GLY A 78 21.99 -15.85 15.24
C GLY A 78 23.07 -14.79 15.48
N LYS A 79 24.01 -15.08 16.37
CA LYS A 79 25.16 -14.24 16.68
C LYS A 79 26.44 -15.04 16.62
N TYR A 80 27.45 -14.47 15.98
CA TYR A 80 28.82 -14.94 16.12
C TYR A 80 29.39 -14.39 17.42
N ILE A 81 29.91 -15.29 18.25
CA ILE A 81 30.50 -14.97 19.55
C ILE A 81 31.94 -15.47 19.53
N SER A 82 32.89 -14.57 19.73
CA SER A 82 34.29 -14.88 20.03
C SER A 82 34.78 -13.97 21.16
N ALA A 83 35.97 -14.23 21.70
CA ALA A 83 36.55 -13.38 22.74
C ALA A 83 36.76 -11.92 22.29
N GLU A 84 36.91 -11.69 20.98
CA GLU A 84 37.31 -10.41 20.39
C GLU A 84 36.19 -9.77 19.55
N GLU A 85 35.27 -10.57 19.00
CA GLU A 85 34.25 -10.11 18.05
C GLU A 85 32.86 -10.65 18.38
N HIS A 86 31.87 -9.76 18.33
CA HIS A 86 30.46 -10.08 18.48
C HIS A 86 29.68 -9.42 17.34
N TYR A 87 29.10 -10.20 16.44
CA TYR A 87 28.35 -9.66 15.30
C TYR A 87 27.17 -10.56 14.91
N PRO A 88 26.08 -9.99 14.35
CA PRO A 88 24.96 -10.79 13.86
C PRO A 88 25.36 -11.61 12.63
N ILE A 89 24.93 -12.86 12.57
CA ILE A 89 25.00 -13.68 11.35
C ILE A 89 23.65 -13.61 10.65
N TYR A 90 23.64 -13.50 9.34
CA TYR A 90 22.42 -13.39 8.54
C TYR A 90 22.12 -14.68 7.79
N VAL A 91 20.85 -14.92 7.52
CA VAL A 91 20.39 -16.05 6.71
C VAL A 91 20.79 -15.81 5.25
N CYS A 92 21.58 -16.72 4.68
CA CYS A 92 21.94 -16.70 3.27
C CYS A 92 21.56 -18.00 2.58
N ARG A 93 21.49 -17.97 1.25
CA ARG A 93 21.36 -19.16 0.41
C ARG A 93 22.33 -19.12 -0.74
N VAL A 94 22.75 -20.29 -1.18
CA VAL A 94 23.58 -20.51 -2.37
C VAL A 94 22.93 -21.57 -3.25
N THR A 95 23.04 -21.43 -4.57
CA THR A 95 22.61 -22.48 -5.50
C THR A 95 23.80 -23.39 -5.78
N ILE A 96 23.70 -24.66 -5.37
CA ILE A 96 24.73 -25.67 -5.59
C ILE A 96 24.11 -26.80 -6.39
N GLU A 97 24.66 -27.06 -7.58
CA GLU A 97 24.15 -28.10 -8.49
C GLU A 97 22.64 -27.95 -8.79
N GLY A 98 22.14 -26.70 -8.83
CA GLY A 98 20.73 -26.38 -9.07
C GLY A 98 19.83 -26.44 -7.83
N VAL A 99 20.38 -26.77 -6.65
CA VAL A 99 19.63 -26.84 -5.39
C VAL A 99 19.96 -25.65 -4.51
N ASN A 100 18.92 -24.97 -3.99
CA ASN A 100 19.09 -23.89 -3.02
C ASN A 100 19.42 -24.46 -1.64
N THR A 101 20.60 -24.10 -1.13
CA THR A 101 21.12 -24.54 0.16
C THR A 101 21.25 -23.36 1.10
N ILE A 102 20.73 -23.49 2.32
CA ILE A 102 20.85 -22.46 3.35
C ILE A 102 22.20 -22.50 4.04
N GLY A 103 22.65 -21.31 4.39
CA GLY A 103 23.82 -21.06 5.20
C GLY A 103 23.64 -19.86 6.12
N HIS A 104 24.74 -19.46 6.73
CA HIS A 104 24.85 -18.22 7.44
C HIS A 104 25.99 -17.38 6.88
N THR A 105 25.92 -16.07 7.02
CA THR A 105 27.02 -15.18 6.66
C THR A 105 28.11 -15.23 7.72
N GLU A 106 29.37 -15.33 7.30
CA GLU A 106 30.55 -15.12 8.13
C GLU A 106 31.25 -13.85 7.64
N LYS A 107 31.68 -12.99 8.58
CA LYS A 107 32.39 -11.76 8.24
C LYS A 107 33.86 -12.05 8.09
N ILE A 108 34.44 -11.73 6.93
CA ILE A 108 35.87 -11.82 6.68
C ILE A 108 36.35 -10.44 6.24
N GLN A 109 37.11 -9.76 7.10
CA GLN A 109 37.56 -8.39 6.90
C GLN A 109 36.37 -7.41 6.73
N GLN A 110 36.15 -6.93 5.49
CA GLN A 110 35.07 -5.98 5.14
C GLN A 110 33.93 -6.61 4.34
N ALA A 111 34.04 -7.90 3.97
CA ALA A 111 33.04 -8.60 3.18
C ALA A 111 32.40 -9.73 3.98
N HIS A 112 31.20 -10.11 3.57
CA HIS A 112 30.53 -11.31 4.09
C HIS A 112 30.64 -12.44 3.06
N LEU A 113 30.88 -13.64 3.54
CA LEU A 113 30.79 -14.87 2.75
C LEU A 113 29.66 -15.73 3.29
N CYS A 114 28.94 -16.43 2.42
CA CYS A 114 27.95 -17.41 2.85
C CYS A 114 28.63 -18.76 3.12
N VAL A 115 28.46 -19.27 4.34
CA VAL A 115 28.87 -20.60 4.75
C VAL A 115 27.65 -21.49 4.74
N ALA A 116 27.57 -22.37 3.74
CA ALA A 116 26.39 -23.20 3.49
C ALA A 116 26.72 -24.70 3.52
N ALA A 117 25.68 -25.50 3.74
CA ALA A 117 25.76 -26.94 3.87
C ALA A 117 26.11 -27.66 2.56
N HIS A 118 27.41 -27.77 2.28
CA HIS A 118 27.92 -28.55 1.17
C HIS A 118 29.26 -29.19 1.54
N TYR A 119 29.62 -30.31 0.90
CA TYR A 119 30.86 -31.05 1.14
C TYR A 119 32.03 -30.10 1.46
N LYS A 120 32.55 -30.19 2.70
CA LYS A 120 33.68 -29.40 3.26
C LYS A 120 33.44 -27.91 3.56
N ASN A 121 32.22 -27.48 3.91
CA ASN A 121 31.95 -26.10 4.38
C ASN A 121 32.54 -25.01 3.50
N LYS A 122 32.34 -25.12 2.19
CA LYS A 122 32.88 -24.13 1.28
C LYS A 122 32.26 -22.76 1.58
N LYS A 123 33.10 -21.73 1.59
CA LYS A 123 32.66 -20.33 1.68
C LYS A 123 32.36 -19.83 0.27
N TYR A 124 31.22 -19.17 0.10
CA TYR A 124 30.74 -18.64 -1.18
C TYR A 124 30.70 -17.11 -1.12
N ASP A 125 31.25 -16.48 -2.16
CA ASP A 125 31.24 -15.04 -2.38
C ASP A 125 29.97 -14.58 -3.12
N HIS A 126 29.42 -15.44 -3.99
CA HIS A 126 28.15 -15.21 -4.68
C HIS A 126 27.03 -15.97 -3.99
N PHE A 127 26.12 -15.24 -3.36
CA PHE A 127 25.00 -15.80 -2.60
C PHE A 127 23.85 -14.79 -2.53
N ASP A 128 22.67 -15.27 -2.15
CA ASP A 128 21.56 -14.39 -1.80
C ASP A 128 21.41 -14.29 -0.28
N VAL A 129 21.01 -13.13 0.20
CA VAL A 129 20.67 -12.87 1.60
C VAL A 129 19.15 -12.74 1.72
N LEU A 130 18.59 -13.27 2.80
CA LEU A 130 17.17 -13.07 3.11
C LEU A 130 16.97 -11.66 3.69
N ILE A 131 16.25 -10.81 2.97
CA ILE A 131 16.00 -9.42 3.33
C ILE A 131 14.54 -9.25 3.77
N ASN A 132 14.34 -8.61 4.92
CA ASN A 132 13.05 -8.13 5.40
C ASN A 132 12.80 -6.71 4.88
N LYS A 133 12.24 -6.63 3.68
CA LYS A 133 12.06 -5.37 2.95
C LYS A 133 11.20 -4.39 3.75
N GLY A 134 11.85 -3.29 4.11
CA GLY A 134 11.23 -2.21 4.88
C GLY A 134 10.80 -2.62 6.29
N HIS A 135 11.32 -3.72 6.84
CA HIS A 135 11.21 -4.11 8.25
C HIS A 135 9.77 -4.22 8.79
N LEU A 136 8.83 -4.59 7.91
CA LEU A 136 7.43 -4.86 8.28
C LEU A 136 7.07 -6.34 8.22
N GLY A 137 7.98 -7.23 7.81
CA GLY A 137 7.82 -8.64 8.12
C GLY A 137 8.12 -8.84 9.61
N LYS A 138 7.16 -9.37 10.39
CA LYS A 138 7.50 -9.83 11.74
C LYS A 138 8.07 -11.24 11.64
N VAL A 139 9.39 -11.33 11.61
CA VAL A 139 10.12 -12.60 11.56
C VAL A 139 10.46 -13.05 12.97
N SER A 140 10.28 -14.34 13.26
CA SER A 140 10.64 -14.93 14.55
C SER A 140 11.08 -16.38 14.40
N TRP A 141 11.94 -16.82 15.31
CA TRP A 141 12.31 -18.22 15.43
C TRP A 141 11.30 -18.93 16.33
N LYS A 142 10.68 -19.99 15.81
CA LYS A 142 9.70 -20.81 16.56
C LYS A 142 10.29 -22.17 16.85
N HIS A 143 10.27 -22.55 18.13
CA HIS A 143 10.71 -23.87 18.54
C HIS A 143 9.93 -24.98 17.81
N TRP A 144 10.66 -25.93 17.27
CA TRP A 144 10.14 -27.10 16.57
C TRP A 144 10.80 -28.37 17.15
N ARG A 145 10.02 -29.45 17.20
CA ARG A 145 10.52 -30.78 17.52
C ARG A 145 9.78 -31.80 16.66
N LYS A 146 10.43 -32.91 16.35
CA LYS A 146 9.92 -34.02 15.54
C LYS A 146 8.56 -34.56 15.97
N PHE A 147 8.28 -34.55 17.27
CA PHE A 147 7.02 -35.03 17.85
C PHE A 147 6.03 -33.90 18.19
N ASN A 148 6.26 -32.66 17.73
CA ASN A 148 5.26 -31.60 17.78
C ASN A 148 4.32 -31.67 16.56
N LEU A 149 3.19 -30.97 16.66
CA LEU A 149 2.14 -30.89 15.64
C LEU A 149 2.63 -30.14 14.39
N GLY A 150 3.43 -30.79 13.57
CA GLY A 150 3.80 -30.36 12.22
C GLY A 150 4.70 -29.12 12.13
N ILE A 151 4.69 -28.51 10.95
CA ILE A 151 5.50 -27.34 10.62
C ILE A 151 4.75 -26.08 11.07
N PRO A 152 5.42 -25.13 11.76
CA PRO A 152 4.79 -23.90 12.20
C PRO A 152 4.16 -23.11 11.04
N VAL A 153 3.02 -22.48 11.31
CA VAL A 153 2.40 -21.55 10.36
C VAL A 153 3.33 -20.36 10.15
N GLY A 154 3.46 -19.92 8.90
CA GLY A 154 4.36 -18.87 8.46
C GLY A 154 5.80 -19.34 8.23
N ALA A 155 6.08 -20.65 8.34
CA ALA A 155 7.42 -21.17 8.12
C ALA A 155 7.91 -20.85 6.70
N ILE A 156 9.14 -20.34 6.62
CA ILE A 156 9.74 -19.88 5.36
C ILE A 156 10.38 -21.05 4.63
N ARG A 157 10.05 -21.22 3.34
CA ARG A 157 10.56 -22.32 2.51
C ARG A 157 11.85 -21.98 1.78
N ILE A 158 12.61 -23.04 1.56
CA ILE A 158 13.82 -23.08 0.76
C ILE A 158 13.54 -24.04 -0.39
N GLY A 159 13.30 -23.50 -1.58
CA GLY A 159 12.88 -24.32 -2.72
C GLY A 159 11.53 -25.00 -2.47
N GLU A 160 11.40 -26.24 -2.93
CA GLU A 160 10.11 -26.93 -3.03
C GLU A 160 9.73 -27.72 -1.78
N VAL A 161 10.70 -28.25 -1.03
CA VAL A 161 10.45 -29.23 0.05
C VAL A 161 10.86 -28.76 1.44
N SER A 162 11.96 -28.02 1.56
CA SER A 162 12.55 -27.70 2.87
C SER A 162 12.17 -26.32 3.41
N TYR A 163 12.46 -26.09 4.69
CA TYR A 163 12.18 -24.84 5.43
C TYR A 163 13.42 -24.33 6.13
N ILE A 164 13.52 -23.01 6.34
CA ILE A 164 14.66 -22.40 7.05
C ILE A 164 14.59 -22.77 8.53
N ALA A 165 15.66 -23.39 9.04
CA ALA A 165 15.75 -23.81 10.42
C ALA A 165 17.14 -23.57 11.00
N ARG A 166 17.24 -23.61 12.33
CA ARG A 166 18.50 -23.55 13.05
C ARG A 166 18.47 -24.48 14.26
N HIS A 167 19.64 -24.95 14.67
CA HIS A 167 19.81 -25.73 15.89
C HIS A 167 20.85 -25.03 16.78
N LYS A 168 20.61 -25.03 18.09
CA LYS A 168 21.53 -24.39 19.05
C LYS A 168 22.90 -25.06 18.97
N SER A 169 23.96 -24.28 18.82
CA SER A 169 25.30 -24.85 18.74
C SER A 169 25.66 -25.51 20.09
N PRO A 170 26.21 -26.74 20.09
CA PRO A 170 26.64 -27.38 21.34
C PRO A 170 27.73 -26.51 21.97
N GLN A 171 27.48 -26.03 23.18
CA GLN A 171 28.46 -25.27 23.94
C GLN A 171 29.48 -26.27 24.51
N PRO A 172 30.78 -26.14 24.22
CA PRO A 172 31.78 -26.91 24.95
C PRO A 172 31.72 -26.47 26.42
N GLU A 173 31.42 -27.40 27.32
CA GLU A 173 31.50 -27.14 28.76
C GLU A 173 32.96 -26.80 29.10
N GLY A 174 33.24 -25.52 29.32
CA GLY A 174 34.50 -25.06 29.94
C GLY A 174 35.48 -24.25 29.07
N GLU A 175 35.20 -23.94 27.80
CA GLU A 175 36.04 -23.04 26.99
C GLU A 175 35.22 -21.91 26.35
N HIS A 176 35.88 -20.75 26.18
CA HIS A 176 35.30 -19.54 25.60
C HIS A 176 34.48 -19.84 24.34
N LEU A 177 33.22 -19.38 24.33
CA LEU A 177 32.33 -19.49 23.17
C LEU A 177 33.05 -18.94 21.92
N GLN A 178 33.37 -19.82 20.99
CA GLN A 178 34.00 -19.46 19.72
C GLN A 178 33.15 -20.02 18.58
N GLY A 179 32.45 -19.14 17.87
CA GLY A 179 31.64 -19.49 16.71
C GLY A 179 30.21 -18.94 16.78
N ALA A 180 29.36 -19.44 15.88
CA ALA A 180 27.94 -19.12 15.88
C ALA A 180 27.22 -19.79 17.06
N ASP A 181 26.35 -19.03 17.74
CA ASP A 181 25.48 -19.55 18.80
C ASP A 181 24.40 -20.52 18.27
N TYR A 182 24.04 -20.39 17.00
CA TYR A 182 23.15 -21.27 16.26
C TYR A 182 23.78 -21.72 14.95
N ASN A 183 23.62 -23.01 14.66
CA ASN A 183 23.95 -23.59 13.38
C ASN A 183 22.72 -23.52 12.47
N LEU A 184 22.83 -22.72 11.41
CA LEU A 184 21.77 -22.60 10.40
C LEU A 184 21.74 -23.84 9.50
N GLY A 185 20.55 -24.14 9.01
CA GLY A 185 20.30 -25.27 8.14
C GLY A 185 18.87 -25.30 7.63
N ARG A 186 18.35 -26.50 7.45
CA ARG A 186 17.02 -26.73 6.88
C ARG A 186 16.22 -27.74 7.68
N LEU A 187 14.93 -27.48 7.83
CA LEU A 187 13.96 -28.49 8.22
C LEU A 187 13.49 -29.21 6.96
N ASP A 188 13.78 -30.51 6.93
CA ASP A 188 13.26 -31.45 5.95
C ASP A 188 11.98 -32.06 6.53
N PRO A 189 10.80 -31.88 5.91
CA PRO A 189 9.54 -32.38 6.46
C PRO A 189 9.33 -33.88 6.24
N ASP A 190 10.21 -34.56 5.48
CA ASP A 190 10.04 -35.97 5.15
C ASP A 190 9.95 -36.88 6.40
N GLY A 191 8.97 -37.77 6.40
CA GLY A 191 8.67 -38.66 7.54
C GLY A 191 8.13 -37.90 8.75
N LEU A 192 8.84 -37.94 9.88
CA LEU A 192 8.53 -37.14 11.08
C LEU A 192 9.21 -35.76 11.05
N GLY A 193 9.96 -35.47 9.98
CA GLY A 193 10.80 -34.31 9.83
C GLY A 193 12.10 -34.38 10.63
N LYS A 194 13.13 -33.68 10.13
CA LYS A 194 14.43 -33.50 10.81
C LYS A 194 15.03 -32.15 10.45
N ILE A 195 15.70 -31.52 11.41
CA ILE A 195 16.53 -30.35 11.14
C ILE A 195 17.92 -30.85 10.76
N LYS A 196 18.35 -30.52 9.56
CA LYS A 196 19.70 -30.76 9.08
C LYS A 196 20.49 -29.47 9.20
N ALA A 197 21.44 -29.41 10.13
CA ALA A 197 22.20 -28.20 10.45
C ALA A 197 23.70 -28.45 10.35
N MET A 198 24.45 -27.38 10.07
CA MET A 198 25.90 -27.45 9.85
C MET A 198 26.68 -27.49 11.15
N VAL A 199 27.42 -28.57 11.39
CA VAL A 199 28.26 -28.72 12.60
C VAL A 199 29.62 -29.28 12.22
N GLY A 200 30.67 -28.50 12.48
CA GLY A 200 32.00 -28.83 11.95
C GLY A 200 31.93 -28.97 10.44
N GLU A 201 32.68 -29.88 9.83
CA GLU A 201 32.78 -30.05 8.37
C GLU A 201 31.59 -30.78 7.70
N GLY A 202 30.52 -31.07 8.44
CA GLY A 202 29.41 -31.89 7.96
C GLY A 202 28.01 -31.40 8.36
N GLU A 203 27.01 -31.97 7.70
CA GLU A 203 25.59 -31.79 8.04
C GLU A 203 25.21 -32.85 9.09
N LYS A 204 24.54 -32.43 10.17
CA LYS A 204 24.05 -33.32 11.23
C LYS A 204 22.54 -33.19 11.36
N ASP A 205 21.90 -34.35 11.55
CA ASP A 205 20.46 -34.46 11.80
C ASP A 205 20.15 -34.17 13.28
N TYR A 206 19.11 -33.37 13.50
CA TYR A 206 18.54 -33.01 14.80
C TYR A 206 17.04 -33.25 14.82
N ASP A 207 16.54 -33.75 15.95
CA ASP A 207 15.12 -34.03 16.17
C ASP A 207 14.38 -32.82 16.80
N ASP A 208 15.09 -31.74 17.12
CA ASP A 208 14.57 -30.48 17.65
C ASP A 208 15.38 -29.26 17.16
N GLY A 209 14.87 -28.06 17.40
CA GLY A 209 15.51 -26.81 17.03
C GLY A 209 14.51 -25.67 16.87
N GLU A 210 14.77 -24.76 15.95
CA GLU A 210 13.90 -23.62 15.67
C GLU A 210 13.71 -23.44 14.16
N VAL A 211 12.50 -23.06 13.76
CA VAL A 211 12.11 -22.80 12.38
C VAL A 211 11.85 -21.31 12.22
N LEU A 212 12.33 -20.74 11.12
CA LEU A 212 12.10 -19.34 10.81
C LEU A 212 10.67 -19.14 10.32
N VAL A 213 9.95 -18.24 10.98
CA VAL A 213 8.54 -17.97 10.71
C VAL A 213 8.32 -16.49 10.45
N GLU A 214 7.66 -16.18 9.34
CA GLU A 214 7.08 -14.87 9.09
C GLU A 214 5.65 -14.82 9.64
N THR A 215 5.36 -13.82 10.46
CA THR A 215 4.00 -13.52 10.92
C THR A 215 3.46 -12.34 10.13
N GLU A 216 2.43 -12.59 9.32
CA GLU A 216 1.70 -11.52 8.62
C GLU A 216 0.90 -10.67 9.62
N PRO A 217 0.83 -9.34 9.43
CA PRO A 217 -0.08 -8.51 10.21
C PRO A 217 -1.54 -8.81 9.82
N PHE A 218 -2.47 -8.57 10.73
CA PHE A 218 -3.90 -8.76 10.47
C PHE A 218 -4.64 -7.45 10.21
N ARG A 219 -4.04 -6.30 10.55
CA ARG A 219 -4.58 -4.96 10.29
C ARG A 219 -3.49 -3.91 10.26
N TYR A 220 -3.80 -2.77 9.64
CA TYR A 220 -2.97 -1.58 9.66
C TYR A 220 -3.68 -0.35 10.24
N GLU A 221 -2.90 0.62 10.70
CA GLU A 221 -3.36 1.98 10.94
C GLU A 221 -2.43 2.97 10.24
N LEU A 222 -2.99 3.92 9.49
CA LEU A 222 -2.26 4.99 8.81
C LEU A 222 -2.49 6.30 9.57
N LYS A 223 -1.42 6.86 10.13
CA LYS A 223 -1.44 8.11 10.91
C LYS A 223 -0.40 9.11 10.39
N ASP A 224 -0.44 10.33 10.91
CA ASP A 224 0.53 11.39 10.62
C ASP A 224 0.67 11.68 9.12
N ILE A 225 -0.47 11.70 8.42
CA ILE A 225 -0.53 11.85 6.96
C ILE A 225 -0.18 13.29 6.59
N GLN A 226 0.87 13.43 5.79
CA GLN A 226 1.33 14.70 5.24
C GLN A 226 1.24 14.61 3.72
N LEU A 227 0.26 15.29 3.14
CA LEU A 227 0.11 15.42 1.69
C LEU A 227 1.17 16.40 1.17
N LYS A 228 1.85 16.03 0.09
CA LYS A 228 2.81 16.88 -0.63
C LYS A 228 2.27 17.16 -2.02
N ASN A 229 2.59 18.32 -2.59
CA ASN A 229 2.29 18.67 -3.97
C ASN A 229 0.85 18.32 -4.38
N LEU A 230 -0.12 18.86 -3.63
CA LEU A 230 -1.54 18.63 -3.87
C LEU A 230 -1.92 19.02 -5.31
N GLN A 231 -2.23 18.03 -6.15
CA GLN A 231 -2.83 18.25 -7.46
C GLN A 231 -4.34 18.01 -7.32
N LEU A 232 -5.08 19.12 -7.30
CA LEU A 232 -6.53 19.09 -7.32
C LEU A 232 -6.99 19.31 -8.76
N GLU A 233 -7.48 18.24 -9.39
CA GLU A 233 -8.17 18.32 -10.66
C GLU A 233 -9.66 18.50 -10.34
N ILE A 234 -10.11 19.75 -10.38
CA ILE A 234 -11.52 20.09 -10.31
C ILE A 234 -12.06 19.95 -11.72
N THR A 235 -12.96 18.99 -11.93
CA THR A 235 -13.72 18.96 -13.17
C THR A 235 -14.80 20.03 -13.05
N ASP A 236 -14.63 21.16 -13.72
CA ASP A 236 -15.53 22.33 -13.66
C ASP A 236 -16.95 22.09 -14.22
N ASN A 237 -17.30 20.84 -14.49
CA ASN A 237 -18.65 20.45 -14.88
C ASN A 237 -19.53 20.37 -13.65
N VAL A 238 -20.04 21.54 -13.24
CA VAL A 238 -21.09 21.66 -12.23
C VAL A 238 -22.23 20.73 -12.60
N THR A 239 -22.38 19.65 -11.84
CA THR A 239 -23.35 18.59 -12.11
C THR A 239 -24.62 18.88 -11.32
N GLU A 240 -25.76 18.78 -11.98
CA GLU A 240 -27.06 18.80 -11.31
C GLU A 240 -27.28 17.46 -10.58
N LEU A 241 -27.39 17.54 -9.26
CA LEU A 241 -27.49 16.39 -8.36
C LEU A 241 -28.94 16.01 -8.10
N ALA A 242 -29.80 17.01 -7.92
CA ALA A 242 -31.22 16.84 -7.66
C ALA A 242 -31.96 18.14 -7.98
N SER A 243 -33.24 18.03 -8.33
CA SER A 243 -34.13 19.17 -8.53
C SER A 243 -35.45 18.96 -7.80
N GLY A 244 -36.05 20.03 -7.30
CA GLY A 244 -37.36 20.00 -6.68
C GLY A 244 -38.11 21.31 -6.86
N ILE A 245 -39.38 21.29 -6.46
CA ILE A 245 -40.27 22.45 -6.53
C ILE A 245 -40.82 22.69 -5.13
N LEU A 246 -40.64 23.91 -4.61
CA LEU A 246 -41.34 24.36 -3.42
C LEU A 246 -42.54 25.16 -3.89
N ALA A 247 -43.75 24.76 -3.52
CA ALA A 247 -44.99 25.41 -3.92
C ALA A 247 -45.89 25.66 -2.70
N ASN A 248 -46.38 26.88 -2.57
CA ASN A 248 -47.37 27.23 -1.56
C ASN A 248 -48.79 27.13 -2.17
N ARG A 249 -49.51 26.08 -1.75
CA ARG A 249 -50.90 25.84 -2.15
C ARG A 249 -51.93 26.38 -1.16
N ASP A 250 -51.47 26.95 -0.04
CA ASP A 250 -52.32 27.52 0.99
C ASP A 250 -52.65 28.98 0.67
N ASP A 251 -53.62 29.54 1.42
CA ASP A 251 -54.12 30.91 1.30
C ASP A 251 -53.28 31.95 2.07
N LYS A 252 -52.22 31.51 2.75
CA LYS A 252 -51.37 32.34 3.63
C LYS A 252 -49.90 32.29 3.22
N TYR A 253 -49.16 33.33 3.61
CA TYR A 253 -47.71 33.34 3.50
C TYR A 253 -47.10 32.32 4.48
N ILE A 254 -46.59 31.21 3.96
CA ILE A 254 -46.11 30.08 4.77
C ILE A 254 -44.69 29.66 4.41
N LEU A 255 -44.02 29.01 5.36
CA LEU A 255 -42.75 28.32 5.14
C LEU A 255 -43.03 26.99 4.45
N VAL A 256 -42.50 26.80 3.24
CA VAL A 256 -42.56 25.54 2.50
C VAL A 256 -41.21 24.85 2.66
N GLU A 257 -41.22 23.55 2.91
CA GLU A 257 -40.04 22.70 3.05
C GLU A 257 -40.11 21.54 2.06
N THR A 258 -38.95 21.17 1.49
CA THR A 258 -38.78 19.96 0.69
C THR A 258 -37.42 19.34 1.00
N VAL A 259 -37.29 18.03 0.80
CA VAL A 259 -36.03 17.32 0.96
C VAL A 259 -35.54 16.86 -0.41
N LEU A 260 -34.31 17.24 -0.76
CA LEU A 260 -33.64 16.80 -1.98
C LEU A 260 -32.68 15.66 -1.63
N SER A 261 -32.86 14.49 -2.24
CA SER A 261 -31.97 13.34 -2.05
C SER A 261 -31.10 13.16 -3.28
N TYR A 262 -29.81 12.90 -3.10
CA TYR A 262 -28.87 12.66 -4.19
C TYR A 262 -27.87 11.58 -3.80
N ASN A 263 -27.37 10.85 -4.80
CA ASN A 263 -26.33 9.85 -4.62
C ASN A 263 -25.07 10.21 -5.37
N TYR A 264 -23.92 9.78 -4.86
CA TYR A 264 -22.65 9.92 -5.55
C TYR A 264 -21.71 8.77 -5.20
N ASP A 265 -20.79 8.49 -6.12
CA ASP A 265 -19.72 7.53 -5.90
C ASP A 265 -18.56 8.22 -5.15
N TYR A 266 -18.26 7.72 -3.96
CA TYR A 266 -17.07 8.07 -3.19
C TYR A 266 -15.99 7.03 -3.43
N VAL A 267 -14.82 7.46 -3.88
CA VAL A 267 -13.69 6.58 -4.18
C VAL A 267 -12.45 7.03 -3.44
N GLN A 268 -11.73 6.07 -2.86
CA GLN A 268 -10.50 6.34 -2.13
C GLN A 268 -9.47 5.23 -2.40
N TYR A 269 -8.23 5.62 -2.63
CA TYR A 269 -7.10 4.72 -2.82
C TYR A 269 -5.85 5.35 -2.19
N TRP A 270 -5.19 4.63 -1.28
CA TRP A 270 -4.04 5.14 -0.53
C TRP A 270 -2.70 4.59 -1.01
N GLY A 271 -2.65 4.07 -2.24
CA GLY A 271 -1.42 3.51 -2.77
C GLY A 271 -1.08 2.17 -2.15
N SER A 272 0.02 1.60 -2.64
CA SER A 272 0.66 0.43 -2.06
C SER A 272 2.12 0.75 -1.83
N HIS A 273 2.76 0.06 -0.89
CA HIS A 273 4.17 0.25 -0.61
C HIS A 273 4.86 -1.12 -0.56
N GLU A 274 6.11 -1.17 -1.02
CA GLU A 274 6.92 -2.37 -0.95
C GLU A 274 7.08 -2.85 0.50
N GLY A 275 7.08 -4.16 0.72
CA GLY A 275 7.17 -4.71 2.06
C GLY A 275 5.89 -4.56 2.90
N VAL A 276 4.73 -4.25 2.29
CA VAL A 276 3.42 -4.23 2.97
C VAL A 276 2.48 -5.21 2.29
N ALA A 277 1.80 -6.04 3.08
CA ALA A 277 0.76 -6.91 2.55
C ALA A 277 -0.45 -6.09 2.06
N ARG A 278 -0.95 -6.43 0.87
CA ARG A 278 -2.13 -5.78 0.29
C ARG A 278 -3.42 -6.45 0.78
N GLY A 279 -4.52 -5.71 0.76
CA GLY A 279 -5.85 -6.21 1.08
C GLY A 279 -6.17 -6.33 2.58
N LEU A 280 -5.25 -5.95 3.47
CA LEU A 280 -5.51 -5.97 4.91
C LEU A 280 -6.40 -4.80 5.36
N PRO A 281 -7.33 -5.03 6.31
CA PRO A 281 -8.13 -3.97 6.90
C PRO A 281 -7.25 -2.85 7.47
N THR A 282 -7.55 -1.61 7.12
CA THR A 282 -6.74 -0.45 7.47
C THR A 282 -7.61 0.70 7.92
N LYS A 283 -7.27 1.29 9.07
CA LYS A 283 -7.88 2.54 9.55
C LYS A 283 -7.00 3.72 9.15
N VAL A 284 -7.60 4.72 8.52
CA VAL A 284 -6.90 5.91 8.07
C VAL A 284 -7.33 7.12 8.88
N PHE A 285 -6.38 7.69 9.61
CA PHE A 285 -6.58 8.86 10.47
C PHE A 285 -6.14 10.11 9.70
N GLU A 286 -7.10 10.75 9.03
CA GLU A 286 -6.89 12.03 8.36
C GLU A 286 -7.03 13.19 9.36
N LYS A 287 -6.20 14.23 9.23
CA LYS A 287 -6.10 15.33 10.21
C LYS A 287 -7.44 16.03 10.48
N ASP A 288 -8.29 16.10 9.46
CA ASP A 288 -9.52 16.90 9.51
C ASP A 288 -10.79 16.03 9.62
N SER A 289 -10.64 14.71 9.80
CA SER A 289 -11.78 13.81 9.95
C SER A 289 -11.93 13.37 11.41
N SER A 290 -13.13 13.50 11.96
CA SER A 290 -13.45 13.07 13.33
C SER A 290 -13.48 11.54 13.47
N SER A 291 -13.70 10.83 12.36
CA SER A 291 -13.79 9.37 12.32
C SER A 291 -12.76 8.80 11.33
N PRO A 292 -12.04 7.73 11.68
CA PRO A 292 -11.09 7.13 10.76
C PRO A 292 -11.82 6.45 9.60
N ALA A 293 -11.31 6.61 8.39
CA ALA A 293 -11.82 5.86 7.24
C ALA A 293 -11.36 4.40 7.30
N GLU A 294 -12.27 3.46 7.09
CA GLU A 294 -11.98 2.03 7.06
C GLU A 294 -11.88 1.55 5.61
N ILE A 295 -10.70 1.04 5.24
CA ILE A 295 -10.39 0.59 3.87
C ILE A 295 -9.63 -0.73 3.90
N ASN A 296 -9.36 -1.30 2.72
CA ASN A 296 -8.37 -2.35 2.57
C ASN A 296 -7.10 -1.80 1.92
N TRP A 297 -5.93 -2.05 2.53
CA TRP A 297 -4.66 -1.47 2.10
C TRP A 297 -4.32 -1.82 0.65
N GLY A 298 -3.83 -0.85 -0.12
CA GLY A 298 -3.43 -1.10 -1.51
C GLY A 298 -4.56 -1.50 -2.44
N LEU A 299 -5.82 -1.40 -2.02
CA LEU A 299 -7.00 -1.65 -2.84
C LEU A 299 -7.84 -0.38 -2.96
N LYS A 300 -8.50 -0.23 -4.11
CA LYS A 300 -9.44 0.87 -4.35
C LYS A 300 -10.70 0.61 -3.53
N TYR A 301 -11.04 1.54 -2.65
CA TYR A 301 -12.32 1.57 -1.94
C TYR A 301 -13.33 2.36 -2.78
N THR A 302 -14.56 1.87 -2.86
CA THR A 302 -15.65 2.54 -3.58
C THR A 302 -16.94 2.35 -2.81
N GLU A 303 -17.62 3.45 -2.53
CA GLU A 303 -18.84 3.50 -1.72
C GLU A 303 -19.87 4.39 -2.43
N LYS A 304 -21.11 3.92 -2.52
CA LYS A 304 -22.22 4.76 -2.98
C LYS A 304 -22.84 5.47 -1.78
N ARG A 305 -22.67 6.78 -1.70
CA ARG A 305 -23.24 7.60 -0.64
C ARG A 305 -24.57 8.16 -1.09
N LEU A 306 -25.55 8.13 -0.19
CA LEU A 306 -26.85 8.77 -0.34
C LEU A 306 -26.93 9.88 0.71
N GLU A 307 -27.06 11.11 0.25
CA GLU A 307 -27.20 12.28 1.11
C GLU A 307 -28.53 12.97 0.84
N THR A 308 -29.06 13.63 1.87
CA THR A 308 -30.32 14.37 1.79
C THR A 308 -30.13 15.78 2.30
N LYS A 309 -30.61 16.76 1.55
CA LYS A 309 -30.55 18.17 1.92
C LYS A 309 -31.96 18.72 2.08
N SER A 310 -32.30 19.19 3.29
CA SER A 310 -33.55 19.92 3.50
C SER A 310 -33.41 21.34 2.96
N VAL A 311 -34.44 21.77 2.23
CA VAL A 311 -34.56 23.09 1.65
C VAL A 311 -35.88 23.68 2.10
N GLN A 312 -35.83 24.87 2.67
CA GLN A 312 -37.02 25.58 3.10
C GLN A 312 -36.98 27.04 2.66
N THR A 313 -38.14 27.59 2.30
CA THR A 313 -38.30 29.01 1.96
C THR A 313 -39.73 29.48 2.21
N LYS A 314 -39.91 30.77 2.48
CA LYS A 314 -41.25 31.34 2.66
C LYS A 314 -41.79 31.77 1.30
N LEU A 315 -43.03 31.39 0.99
CA LEU A 315 -43.66 31.66 -0.30
C LEU A 315 -45.04 32.28 -0.11
N TRP A 316 -45.42 33.16 -1.03
CA TRP A 316 -46.77 33.72 -1.08
C TRP A 316 -47.78 32.69 -1.58
N PRO A 317 -49.06 32.80 -1.18
CA PRO A 317 -50.13 31.97 -1.71
C PRO A 317 -50.09 31.90 -3.23
N GLY A 318 -50.26 30.73 -3.84
CA GLY A 318 -50.28 30.61 -5.30
C GLY A 318 -48.92 30.62 -5.99
N THR A 319 -47.81 30.72 -5.25
CA THR A 319 -46.45 30.82 -5.81
C THR A 319 -45.62 29.55 -5.63
N ALA A 320 -44.67 29.35 -6.54
CA ALA A 320 -43.69 28.27 -6.51
C ALA A 320 -42.30 28.77 -6.91
N ILE A 321 -41.28 28.00 -6.53
CA ILE A 321 -39.88 28.23 -6.87
C ILE A 321 -39.22 26.89 -7.16
N ASN A 322 -38.44 26.83 -8.25
CA ASN A 322 -37.65 25.66 -8.57
C ASN A 322 -36.32 25.75 -7.81
N VAL A 323 -35.88 24.60 -7.31
CA VAL A 323 -34.61 24.48 -6.60
C VAL A 323 -33.81 23.38 -7.25
N THR A 324 -32.60 23.72 -7.63
CA THR A 324 -31.63 22.79 -8.18
C THR A 324 -30.45 22.68 -7.24
N LEU A 325 -30.14 21.47 -6.83
CA LEU A 325 -28.93 21.13 -6.11
C LEU A 325 -27.82 20.85 -7.11
N LYS A 326 -26.71 21.56 -6.99
CA LYS A 326 -25.54 21.43 -7.85
C LYS A 326 -24.30 21.12 -7.03
N GLY A 327 -23.39 20.33 -7.60
CA GLY A 327 -22.08 20.06 -6.99
C GLY A 327 -21.02 19.72 -8.03
N ASN A 328 -19.76 19.72 -7.58
CA ASN A 328 -18.60 19.49 -8.43
C ASN A 328 -17.93 18.18 -8.03
N TYR A 329 -17.69 17.30 -9.01
CA TYR A 329 -16.82 16.14 -8.79
C TYR A 329 -15.37 16.59 -8.78
N VAL A 330 -14.67 16.25 -7.70
CA VAL A 330 -13.27 16.59 -7.50
C VAL A 330 -12.45 15.31 -7.48
N ARG A 331 -11.36 15.33 -8.25
CA ARG A 331 -10.30 14.33 -8.16
C ARG A 331 -9.11 14.94 -7.43
N LEU A 332 -8.73 14.31 -6.34
CA LEU A 332 -7.50 14.63 -5.61
C LEU A 332 -6.47 13.55 -5.95
N ASP A 333 -5.31 13.98 -6.44
CA ASP A 333 -4.14 13.13 -6.67
C ASP A 333 -2.94 13.80 -5.96
N ALA A 334 -2.31 13.10 -5.02
CA ALA A 334 -1.19 13.68 -4.28
C ALA A 334 -0.24 12.60 -3.75
N PRO A 335 1.08 12.79 -3.86
CA PRO A 335 2.01 12.03 -3.04
C PRO A 335 1.85 12.40 -1.56
N TYR A 336 2.06 11.44 -0.67
CA TYR A 336 2.00 11.66 0.76
C TYR A 336 3.12 10.92 1.50
N THR A 337 3.44 11.42 2.70
CA THR A 337 4.25 10.70 3.69
C THR A 337 3.43 10.47 4.95
N ALA A 338 3.50 9.28 5.52
CA ALA A 338 2.71 8.91 6.70
C ALA A 338 3.43 7.88 7.56
N LYS A 339 2.89 7.60 8.75
CA LYS A 339 3.34 6.51 9.62
C LYS A 339 2.34 5.36 9.56
N LEU A 340 2.80 4.21 9.07
CA LEU A 340 2.01 2.98 8.97
C LEU A 340 2.33 2.09 10.19
N TYR A 341 1.31 1.74 10.94
CA TYR A 341 1.37 0.82 12.08
C TYR A 341 0.80 -0.53 11.68
N ALA A 342 1.53 -1.59 11.94
CA ALA A 342 1.18 -2.97 11.66
C ALA A 342 0.92 -3.74 12.96
N PHE A 343 -0.20 -4.45 13.02
CA PHE A 343 -0.60 -5.23 14.20
C PHE A 343 -0.56 -6.72 13.89
N TYR A 344 0.04 -7.49 14.79
CA TYR A 344 0.28 -8.92 14.61
C TYR A 344 -0.47 -9.72 15.66
N ALA A 345 -0.95 -10.91 15.27
CA ALA A 345 -1.62 -11.79 16.21
C ALA A 345 -0.64 -12.24 17.32
N GLY A 346 -1.08 -12.23 18.58
CA GLY A 346 -0.27 -12.65 19.73
C GLY A 346 0.82 -11.66 20.16
N SER A 347 0.74 -10.41 19.68
CA SER A 347 1.61 -9.30 20.07
C SER A 347 0.74 -8.13 20.48
N GLU A 348 1.00 -7.54 21.65
CA GLU A 348 0.36 -6.28 22.03
C GLU A 348 1.01 -5.10 21.30
N ASP A 349 2.32 -5.20 21.04
CA ASP A 349 3.07 -4.16 20.34
C ASP A 349 2.77 -4.12 18.84
N SER A 350 2.55 -2.91 18.34
CA SER A 350 2.51 -2.59 16.91
C SER A 350 3.89 -2.23 16.39
N VAL A 351 4.23 -2.68 15.18
CA VAL A 351 5.45 -2.22 14.49
C VAL A 351 5.07 -1.04 13.60
N SER A 352 5.82 0.05 13.68
CA SER A 352 5.52 1.27 12.92
C SER A 352 6.66 1.69 12.02
N ARG A 353 6.34 2.26 10.85
CA ARG A 353 7.34 2.87 9.97
C ARG A 353 6.80 4.06 9.21
N LYS A 354 7.71 4.93 8.77
CA LYS A 354 7.39 6.00 7.82
C LYS A 354 7.31 5.41 6.40
N ILE A 355 6.26 5.74 5.67
CA ILE A 355 6.06 5.35 4.27
C ILE A 355 5.85 6.58 3.40
N SER A 356 6.13 6.42 2.10
CA SER A 356 5.77 7.38 1.06
C SER A 356 4.98 6.68 -0.03
N ALA A 357 3.81 7.20 -0.40
CA ALA A 357 2.93 6.62 -1.42
C ALA A 357 2.07 7.71 -2.08
N GLU A 358 1.24 7.32 -3.04
CA GLU A 358 0.27 8.20 -3.70
C GLU A 358 -1.13 7.97 -3.16
N VAL A 359 -1.88 9.04 -2.92
CA VAL A 359 -3.30 8.99 -2.60
C VAL A 359 -4.11 9.49 -3.78
N ARG A 360 -5.19 8.79 -4.10
CA ARG A 360 -6.19 9.19 -5.08
C ARG A 360 -7.57 9.16 -4.44
N LYS A 361 -8.28 10.28 -4.48
CA LYS A 361 -9.66 10.39 -4.01
C LYS A 361 -10.54 10.96 -5.09
N PHE A 362 -11.77 10.45 -5.19
CA PHE A 362 -12.83 11.04 -5.99
C PHE A 362 -14.04 11.23 -5.07
N TYR A 363 -14.51 12.48 -4.98
CA TYR A 363 -15.60 12.85 -4.09
C TYR A 363 -16.32 14.08 -4.62
N LEU A 364 -17.48 14.37 -4.04
CA LEU A 364 -18.29 15.53 -4.38
C LEU A 364 -17.91 16.71 -3.47
N LYS A 365 -17.69 17.89 -4.06
CA LYS A 365 -17.38 19.14 -3.37
C LYS A 365 -18.34 20.25 -3.80
N ASP A 366 -18.42 21.30 -2.99
CA ASP A 366 -19.14 22.54 -3.30
C ASP A 366 -20.64 22.34 -3.60
N VAL A 367 -21.30 21.50 -2.79
CA VAL A 367 -22.73 21.20 -2.92
C VAL A 367 -23.58 22.42 -2.53
N LYS A 368 -24.08 23.13 -3.54
CA LYS A 368 -24.84 24.38 -3.39
C LYS A 368 -26.26 24.27 -3.93
N LEU A 369 -27.15 25.06 -3.35
CA LEU A 369 -28.53 25.20 -3.82
C LEU A 369 -28.62 26.43 -4.73
N GLU A 370 -29.26 26.27 -5.88
CA GLU A 370 -29.61 27.36 -6.77
C GLU A 370 -31.12 27.45 -6.89
N PHE A 371 -31.66 28.64 -6.62
CA PHE A 371 -33.09 28.93 -6.66
C PHE A 371 -33.44 29.67 -7.94
N SER A 372 -34.53 29.29 -8.60
CA SER A 372 -35.08 30.04 -9.73
C SER A 372 -35.77 31.33 -9.27
N ALA A 373 -36.19 32.16 -10.21
CA ALA A 373 -37.17 33.20 -9.90
C ALA A 373 -38.49 32.56 -9.43
N VAL A 374 -39.19 33.25 -8.52
CA VAL A 374 -40.51 32.84 -8.04
C VAL A 374 -41.53 33.02 -9.17
N TYR A 375 -42.40 32.05 -9.37
CA TYR A 375 -43.45 32.08 -10.38
C TYR A 375 -44.81 31.68 -9.78
N TRP A 376 -45.88 32.13 -10.39
CA TRP A 376 -47.24 31.66 -10.06
C TRP A 376 -47.43 30.25 -10.60
N PHE A 377 -47.77 29.28 -9.74
CA PHE A 377 -47.81 27.88 -10.19
C PHE A 377 -48.99 27.60 -11.14
N GLU A 378 -50.05 28.43 -11.11
CA GLU A 378 -51.23 28.26 -11.97
C GLU A 378 -50.97 28.64 -13.43
N ASN A 379 -50.17 29.69 -13.68
CA ASN A 379 -49.96 30.23 -15.02
C ASN A 379 -48.50 30.26 -15.48
N GLY A 380 -47.55 29.89 -14.61
CA GLY A 380 -46.12 29.83 -14.91
C GLY A 380 -45.43 31.19 -15.09
N THR A 381 -46.12 32.30 -14.81
CA THR A 381 -45.55 33.65 -14.99
C THR A 381 -44.72 34.06 -13.78
N PHE A 382 -43.59 34.74 -14.01
CA PHE A 382 -42.72 35.21 -12.94
C PHE A 382 -43.41 36.29 -12.10
N VAL A 383 -43.24 36.21 -10.79
CA VAL A 383 -43.72 37.22 -9.87
C VAL A 383 -42.87 38.50 -10.07
N PRO A 384 -43.48 39.67 -10.32
CA PRO A 384 -42.73 40.91 -10.49
C PRO A 384 -41.93 41.25 -9.23
N THR A 385 -40.60 41.22 -9.30
CA THR A 385 -39.73 41.72 -8.24
C THR A 385 -39.45 43.20 -8.45
N THR A 386 -39.93 44.05 -7.56
CA THR A 386 -39.52 45.47 -7.47
C THR A 386 -38.17 45.56 -6.77
N THR A 387 -37.11 45.89 -7.51
CA THR A 387 -35.78 46.17 -6.92
C THR A 387 -35.82 47.52 -6.19
N THR A 388 -35.91 47.51 -4.85
CA THR A 388 -35.75 48.73 -4.05
C THR A 388 -34.28 49.07 -3.86
N THR A 389 -33.81 50.10 -4.54
CA THR A 389 -32.51 50.74 -4.29
C THR A 389 -32.61 51.59 -3.02
N SER A 390 -32.03 51.13 -1.91
CA SER A 390 -31.99 51.92 -0.67
C SER A 390 -30.88 52.97 -0.74
N THR A 391 -31.23 54.21 -1.09
CA THR A 391 -30.38 55.39 -0.85
C THR A 391 -30.63 55.92 0.57
N THR A 392 -29.62 55.84 1.42
CA THR A 392 -29.62 56.43 2.76
C THR A 392 -29.49 57.95 2.66
N SER A 393 -30.55 58.69 2.96
CA SER A 393 -30.50 60.13 3.21
C SER A 393 -31.14 60.46 4.55
N THR A 394 -30.31 60.90 5.48
CA THR A 394 -30.67 61.48 6.78
C THR A 394 -31.48 62.77 6.58
N THR A 395 -32.68 62.88 7.16
CA THR A 395 -33.19 64.12 7.79
C THR A 395 -34.52 63.91 8.55
N THR A 396 -34.77 64.87 9.43
CA THR A 396 -35.56 64.95 10.66
C THR A 396 -37.10 64.96 10.52
N HIS A 397 -37.79 64.33 11.49
CA HIS A 397 -39.18 64.49 11.99
C HIS A 397 -40.28 65.15 11.13
N ALA A 398 -41.40 64.43 10.97
CA ALA A 398 -42.76 64.88 11.35
C ALA A 398 -43.72 63.69 11.49
N THR A 399 -44.52 63.71 12.55
CA THR A 399 -45.55 62.71 12.90
C THR A 399 -46.76 62.82 11.99
N THR A 400 -47.22 61.73 11.38
CA THR A 400 -48.62 61.57 10.94
C THR A 400 -48.98 60.10 10.72
N THR A 401 -50.09 59.70 11.33
CA THR A 401 -50.66 58.35 11.33
C THR A 401 -51.51 58.13 10.09
N THR A 402 -51.17 57.16 9.23
CA THR A 402 -52.13 56.38 8.42
C THR A 402 -51.43 55.19 7.78
N GLY A 403 -52.12 54.04 7.78
CA GLY A 403 -51.57 52.71 7.50
C GLY A 403 -50.82 52.59 6.17
N ASN A 404 -49.61 52.04 6.25
CA ASN A 404 -48.80 51.68 5.10
C ASN A 404 -48.67 50.14 5.05
N PRO A 405 -48.79 49.49 3.88
CA PRO A 405 -48.62 48.05 3.73
C PRO A 405 -47.20 47.63 4.14
N THR A 406 -47.12 46.54 4.89
CA THR A 406 -45.85 45.92 5.28
C THR A 406 -45.03 45.59 4.03
N PRO A 407 -43.74 45.99 3.96
CA PRO A 407 -42.88 45.65 2.83
C PRO A 407 -42.75 44.13 2.70
N ILE A 408 -43.10 43.65 1.51
CA ILE A 408 -42.71 42.35 1.00
C ILE A 408 -41.17 42.35 0.90
N HIS A 409 -40.51 41.21 1.07
CA HIS A 409 -39.07 40.97 0.89
C HIS A 409 -38.23 40.90 2.18
N GLU A 410 -38.43 39.82 2.93
CA GLU A 410 -37.33 39.18 3.65
C GLU A 410 -36.62 38.26 2.64
N PRO A 411 -35.29 38.39 2.40
CA PRO A 411 -34.56 37.44 1.55
C PRO A 411 -34.76 36.02 2.12
N PRO A 412 -34.80 34.98 1.27
CA PRO A 412 -35.01 33.61 1.72
C PRO A 412 -33.97 33.27 2.79
N VAL A 413 -34.44 33.09 4.03
CA VAL A 413 -33.58 32.71 5.15
C VAL A 413 -33.31 31.21 5.01
N VAL A 414 -32.16 30.88 4.43
CA VAL A 414 -31.67 29.51 4.34
C VAL A 414 -31.14 29.12 5.71
N LEU A 415 -31.96 28.40 6.49
CA LEU A 415 -31.45 27.70 7.67
C LEU A 415 -30.85 26.37 7.19
N MET A 416 -29.53 26.32 7.04
CA MET A 416 -28.83 25.08 6.71
C MET A 416 -28.80 24.20 7.96
N LYS A 417 -29.63 23.15 7.99
CA LYS A 417 -29.45 22.04 8.93
C LYS A 417 -28.98 20.82 8.15
N ASP A 418 -27.70 20.53 8.26
CA ASP A 418 -27.13 19.28 7.78
C ASP A 418 -27.67 18.15 8.67
N MET A 419 -28.37 17.17 8.07
CA MET A 419 -28.91 16.00 8.78
C MET A 419 -28.22 14.70 8.34
N GLY A 420 -27.04 14.79 7.71
CA GLY A 420 -26.14 13.66 7.49
C GLY A 420 -25.04 13.58 8.56
N ASP A 421 -24.52 12.36 8.79
CA ASP A 421 -23.28 12.16 9.55
C ASP A 421 -22.19 13.08 9.00
N SER A 422 -21.71 14.00 9.83
CA SER A 422 -20.79 15.07 9.45
C SER A 422 -19.41 14.52 9.07
N ASN A 423 -19.29 13.99 7.85
CA ASN A 423 -18.05 13.54 7.23
C ASN A 423 -17.77 14.31 5.91
N SER A 424 -18.23 15.56 5.84
CA SER A 424 -17.94 16.48 4.73
C SER A 424 -16.45 16.85 4.74
N ALA A 425 -15.80 16.62 3.60
CA ALA A 425 -14.38 16.83 3.36
C ALA A 425 -13.86 18.23 3.78
N PRO A 426 -12.59 18.32 4.21
CA PRO A 426 -12.00 19.55 4.74
C PRO A 426 -11.62 20.54 3.65
N GLY A 427 -11.87 21.82 3.91
CA GLY A 427 -11.54 22.89 2.98
C GLY A 427 -11.47 24.25 3.65
N SER A 428 -10.41 24.50 4.42
CA SER A 428 -9.79 25.82 4.55
C SER A 428 -8.54 25.70 5.43
N MET A 429 -7.33 25.83 4.86
CA MET A 429 -6.16 26.33 5.60
C MET A 429 -5.20 27.08 4.67
N LEU A 430 -5.06 28.37 4.97
CA LEU A 430 -3.93 29.23 4.64
C LEU A 430 -2.90 29.17 5.78
N ASP A 431 -1.63 29.24 5.36
CA ASP A 431 -0.42 29.69 6.05
C ASP A 431 0.08 28.99 7.34
N ALA A 432 1.29 28.42 7.20
CA ALA A 432 2.28 28.25 8.27
C ALA A 432 3.19 29.50 8.31
N PRO A 433 3.92 29.78 9.41
CA PRO A 433 5.24 29.14 9.54
C PRO A 433 5.77 28.89 10.98
N ALA A 434 6.89 28.13 10.99
CA ALA A 434 7.96 28.02 12.00
C ALA A 434 7.65 27.24 13.30
N SER A 435 8.15 26.01 13.45
CA SER A 435 9.52 25.60 13.85
C SER A 435 9.69 25.50 15.36
N ASN A 436 9.87 24.28 15.85
CA ASN A 436 11.01 23.83 16.65
C ASN A 436 10.71 22.44 17.19
N GLU A 437 11.47 21.42 16.78
CA GLU A 437 11.96 20.38 17.70
C GLU A 437 13.02 19.49 17.06
N ILE A 438 14.01 19.18 17.90
CA ILE A 438 15.29 18.50 17.67
C ILE A 438 15.07 16.97 17.75
N PRO A 439 15.85 16.15 17.02
CA PRO A 439 15.56 14.72 16.83
C PRO A 439 16.08 13.85 17.96
N GLN A 440 15.42 12.70 18.21
CA GLN A 440 16.05 11.62 18.95
C GLN A 440 15.65 10.22 18.47
N ASP A 441 16.71 9.43 18.32
CA ASP A 441 16.82 8.05 17.90
C ASP A 441 16.36 7.04 18.96
N LYS A 442 16.02 5.86 18.44
CA LYS A 442 16.20 4.49 18.98
C LYS A 442 14.98 3.80 19.65
N PRO A 443 14.69 2.52 19.26
CA PRO A 443 13.55 1.77 19.76
C PRO A 443 13.93 0.78 20.88
N ASP A 444 13.02 0.59 21.84
CA ASP A 444 13.06 -0.53 22.77
C ASP A 444 11.99 -1.58 22.42
N ASN A 445 12.48 -2.82 22.31
CA ASN A 445 11.73 -4.06 22.20
C ASN A 445 11.13 -4.44 23.56
N LEU A 446 9.99 -5.15 23.60
CA LEU A 446 9.80 -6.34 24.44
C LEU A 446 8.45 -7.04 24.19
N ALA A 447 8.54 -8.26 23.66
CA ALA A 447 7.53 -9.31 23.82
C ALA A 447 7.29 -9.59 25.32
N GLU A 448 6.16 -10.13 25.80
CA GLU A 448 5.77 -11.54 25.65
C GLU A 448 4.65 -11.82 26.70
N HIS A 449 3.54 -12.49 26.35
CA HIS A 449 2.99 -13.63 27.12
C HIS A 449 1.73 -14.26 26.47
N HIS A 450 1.89 -15.51 26.01
CA HIS A 450 1.01 -16.70 26.14
C HIS A 450 -0.44 -16.53 26.71
N GLN A 451 -1.53 -17.13 26.20
CA GLN A 451 -1.78 -18.59 26.10
C GLN A 451 -3.15 -18.95 25.43
N LYS A 452 -3.10 -20.02 24.61
CA LYS A 452 -4.04 -21.04 24.04
C LYS A 452 -5.59 -20.98 24.01
N PRO A 453 -6.22 -21.70 23.03
CA PRO A 453 -7.61 -21.54 22.58
C PRO A 453 -8.52 -22.78 22.71
N ALA A 454 -9.82 -22.62 22.42
CA ALA A 454 -10.81 -23.68 22.22
C ALA A 454 -11.34 -23.73 20.78
N VAL A 455 -11.96 -24.87 20.44
CA VAL A 455 -12.02 -25.55 19.14
C VAL A 455 -13.40 -25.44 18.46
N ALA A 456 -13.41 -25.57 17.13
CA ALA A 456 -14.41 -26.25 16.25
C ALA A 456 -15.34 -25.40 15.36
N GLY A 457 -15.39 -25.79 14.08
CA GLY A 457 -16.56 -25.60 13.21
C GLY A 457 -16.24 -25.23 11.75
N VAL A 458 -15.92 -26.22 10.91
CA VAL A 458 -15.68 -26.07 9.45
C VAL A 458 -16.96 -26.34 8.66
N GLY A 459 -17.24 -25.48 7.67
CA GLY A 459 -18.15 -25.71 6.56
C GLY A 459 -17.52 -25.19 5.26
N LEU A 460 -17.58 -26.02 4.20
CA LEU A 460 -17.13 -25.81 2.81
C LEU A 460 -18.39 -25.73 1.89
N PRO A 461 -18.32 -25.52 0.55
CA PRO A 461 -17.22 -25.10 -0.36
C PRO A 461 -17.64 -24.05 -1.46
N HIS A 462 -16.68 -23.55 -2.27
CA HIS A 462 -16.56 -23.76 -3.74
C HIS A 462 -15.86 -22.64 -4.56
N ASN A 463 -15.04 -23.11 -5.53
CA ASN A 463 -14.61 -22.56 -6.83
C ASN A 463 -13.62 -21.36 -6.85
N ALA A 464 -12.45 -21.38 -7.53
CA ALA A 464 -11.92 -21.88 -8.82
C ALA A 464 -11.64 -20.70 -9.78
N GLY A 465 -10.39 -20.54 -10.24
CA GLY A 465 -10.06 -19.65 -11.36
C GLY A 465 -8.63 -19.11 -11.35
N SER A 466 -7.72 -19.80 -12.05
CA SER A 466 -6.39 -19.32 -12.44
C SER A 466 -6.22 -19.43 -13.96
N ALA A 467 -5.72 -18.36 -14.58
CA ALA A 467 -5.07 -18.34 -15.89
C ALA A 467 -4.49 -16.93 -16.10
N ILE A 468 -3.22 -16.78 -16.53
CA ILE A 468 -2.69 -16.00 -17.67
C ILE A 468 -1.14 -15.94 -17.53
N THR A 469 -0.39 -16.77 -18.25
CA THR A 469 1.05 -16.55 -18.60
C THR A 469 1.46 -17.40 -19.81
N LEU A 470 0.96 -17.08 -21.01
CA LEU A 470 1.39 -17.69 -22.28
C LEU A 470 1.80 -16.68 -23.37
N ALA A 471 1.74 -15.38 -23.09
CA ALA A 471 1.98 -14.34 -24.11
C ALA A 471 3.45 -13.89 -24.24
N GLN A 472 4.30 -14.16 -23.24
CA GLN A 472 5.66 -13.60 -23.20
C GLN A 472 6.72 -14.47 -23.90
N THR A 473 6.49 -15.77 -24.07
CA THR A 473 7.45 -16.68 -24.71
C THR A 473 7.46 -16.62 -26.24
N ALA A 474 6.37 -16.15 -26.86
CA ALA A 474 6.27 -16.09 -28.32
C ALA A 474 7.12 -14.96 -28.94
N ILE A 475 7.32 -13.86 -28.23
CA ILE A 475 8.03 -12.67 -28.77
C ILE A 475 9.54 -12.91 -28.82
N LEU A 476 10.11 -13.65 -27.87
CA LEU A 476 11.54 -13.95 -27.85
C LEU A 476 11.97 -14.90 -28.98
N CYS A 477 11.12 -15.87 -29.34
CA CYS A 477 11.42 -16.82 -30.43
C CYS A 477 11.45 -16.14 -31.81
N CYS A 478 10.57 -15.15 -32.06
CA CYS A 478 10.56 -14.44 -33.34
C CYS A 478 11.83 -13.62 -33.58
N CYS A 479 12.43 -13.04 -32.53
CA CYS A 479 13.65 -12.23 -32.66
C CYS A 479 14.92 -13.07 -32.89
N LEU A 480 14.96 -14.31 -32.40
CA LEU A 480 16.08 -15.23 -32.65
C LEU A 480 16.06 -15.81 -34.07
N PHE A 481 14.89 -15.93 -34.67
CA PHE A 481 14.77 -16.49 -36.02
C PHE A 481 15.24 -15.51 -37.11
N THR A 482 15.00 -14.21 -36.93
CA THR A 482 15.41 -13.19 -37.91
C THR A 482 16.93 -13.00 -37.94
N THR A 483 17.60 -13.11 -36.79
CA THR A 483 19.07 -12.98 -36.71
C THR A 483 19.79 -14.18 -37.31
N LEU A 484 19.23 -15.39 -37.18
CA LEU A 484 19.75 -16.60 -37.82
C LEU A 484 19.62 -16.56 -39.35
N VAL A 485 18.50 -16.07 -39.89
CA VAL A 485 18.31 -15.99 -41.36
C VAL A 485 19.27 -14.98 -41.99
N SER A 486 19.58 -13.87 -41.32
CA SER A 486 20.57 -12.90 -41.80
C SER A 486 22.03 -13.38 -41.72
N LEU A 487 22.30 -14.51 -41.05
CA LEU A 487 23.65 -15.09 -40.99
C LEU A 487 23.91 -16.08 -42.14
N PHE A 488 22.84 -16.53 -42.83
CA PHE A 488 22.89 -17.55 -43.87
C PHE A 488 22.65 -17.02 -45.30
N ILE A 489 22.47 -15.71 -45.46
CA ILE A 489 22.39 -15.00 -46.74
C ILE A 489 23.52 -13.98 -46.78
#